data_AF-A0A6P7FAX7-F1
#
_entry.id   AF-A0A6P7FAX7-F1
#
_cell.length_a   1.000
_cell.length_b   1.000
_cell.length_c   1.000
_cell.angle_alpha   90.00
_cell.angle_beta   90.00
_cell.angle_gamma   90.00
#
_symmetry.space_group_name_H-M   'P 1'
#
loop_
_entity.id
_entity.type
_entity.pdbx_description
1 polymer ?
#
loop_
_entity_poly.entity_id
_entity_poly.type
_entity_poly.pdbx_seq_one_letter_code
_entity_poly.pdbx_strand_id
1 'polypeptide(L)'
;MIRANCGWRRDWENLGERWGVEFNTEWENRNFWEHKLEQVIGAIRVGIRERALERATRSNFCNHYRELMGLNDIRWIFKIRCGVLYLNDRPGRADDRKKCALCNEKEVEDILHFMGRCPILREYRMKWFRKNRLDKEELLELMRGLGWRELVGYARDA
;
A
#
# COMPACT_ATOMS: atom_id res chain seq x y z
N MET A 1 43.51 -9.47 -8.34
CA MET A 1 42.78 -10.75 -8.34
C MET A 1 41.95 -10.82 -7.04
N ILE A 2 40.69 -10.40 -7.09
CA ILE A 2 39.81 -10.41 -5.91
C ILE A 2 39.48 -11.88 -5.61
N ARG A 3 39.86 -12.36 -4.41
CA ARG A 3 39.69 -13.77 -4.02
C ARG A 3 38.21 -14.13 -3.97
N ALA A 4 37.86 -15.23 -4.63
CA ALA A 4 36.51 -15.76 -4.88
C ALA A 4 35.72 -16.23 -3.64
N ASN A 5 36.15 -15.90 -2.41
CA ASN A 5 35.57 -16.44 -1.18
C ASN A 5 35.18 -15.32 -0.20
N CYS A 6 34.47 -14.34 -0.72
CA CYS A 6 33.97 -13.20 0.03
C CYS A 6 32.45 -13.34 0.15
N GLY A 7 31.91 -13.20 1.37
CA GLY A 7 30.50 -13.52 1.69
C GLY A 7 29.49 -12.87 0.75
N TRP A 8 29.77 -11.65 0.30
CA TRP A 8 28.92 -10.93 -0.64
C TRP A 8 28.75 -11.65 -1.99
N ARG A 9 29.75 -12.39 -2.49
CA ARG A 9 29.62 -13.16 -3.74
C ARG A 9 28.63 -14.30 -3.59
N ARG A 10 28.70 -15.02 -2.48
CA ARG A 10 27.77 -16.11 -2.16
C ARG A 10 26.34 -15.56 -2.02
N ASP A 11 26.19 -14.37 -1.45
CA ASP A 11 24.88 -13.71 -1.37
C ASP A 11 24.29 -13.40 -2.75
N TRP A 12 25.13 -12.99 -3.72
CA TRP A 12 24.70 -12.80 -5.11
C TRP A 12 24.36 -14.11 -5.82
N GLU A 13 25.18 -15.14 -5.66
CA GLU A 13 24.90 -16.48 -6.23
C GLU A 13 23.58 -17.04 -5.67
N ASN A 14 23.37 -16.94 -4.35
CA ASN A 14 22.11 -17.33 -3.70
C ASN A 14 20.92 -16.50 -4.20
N LEU A 15 21.09 -15.18 -4.39
CA LEU A 15 20.04 -14.32 -4.93
C LEU A 15 19.70 -14.69 -6.37
N GLY A 16 20.73 -14.99 -7.16
CA GLY A 16 20.62 -15.43 -8.54
C GLY A 16 19.87 -16.75 -8.65
N GLU A 17 20.29 -17.77 -7.90
CA GLU A 17 19.62 -19.08 -7.84
C GLU A 17 18.15 -18.94 -7.41
N ARG A 18 17.87 -18.14 -6.38
CA ARG A 18 16.52 -17.91 -5.88
C ARG A 18 15.57 -17.31 -6.92
N TRP A 19 16.10 -16.53 -7.85
CA TRP A 19 15.31 -15.77 -8.83
C TRP A 19 15.58 -16.17 -10.29
N GLY A 20 16.33 -17.24 -10.52
CA GLY A 20 16.66 -17.74 -11.86
C GLY A 20 17.56 -16.82 -12.67
N VAL A 21 18.41 -16.02 -12.02
CA VAL A 21 19.34 -15.10 -12.70
C VAL A 21 20.78 -15.55 -12.47
N GLU A 22 21.47 -15.95 -13.54
CA GLU A 22 22.88 -16.31 -13.46
C GLU A 22 23.77 -15.07 -13.42
N PHE A 23 24.55 -14.94 -12.34
CA PHE A 23 25.64 -13.98 -12.21
C PHE A 23 26.95 -14.62 -12.67
N ASN A 24 27.75 -13.92 -13.47
CA ASN A 24 29.05 -14.39 -13.93
C ASN A 24 30.20 -13.59 -13.27
N THR A 25 31.44 -13.86 -13.68
CA THR A 25 32.65 -13.22 -13.14
C THR A 25 33.06 -11.93 -13.86
N GLU A 26 32.22 -11.33 -14.70
CA GLU A 26 32.52 -10.07 -15.40
C GLU A 26 32.28 -8.85 -14.49
N TRP A 27 33.00 -8.80 -13.37
CA TRP A 27 32.86 -7.77 -12.34
C TRP A 27 33.16 -6.35 -12.83
N GLU A 28 33.95 -6.22 -13.89
CA GLU A 28 34.34 -4.94 -14.48
C GLU A 28 33.33 -4.46 -15.54
N ASN A 29 32.41 -5.33 -15.98
CA ASN A 29 31.43 -5.01 -17.01
C ASN A 29 30.17 -4.38 -16.38
N ARG A 30 30.19 -3.06 -16.26
CA ARG A 30 29.06 -2.29 -15.68
C ARG A 30 27.72 -2.59 -16.36
N ASN A 31 27.70 -2.68 -17.69
CA ASN A 31 26.46 -2.88 -18.45
C ASN A 31 25.88 -4.28 -18.20
N PHE A 32 26.75 -5.29 -18.05
CA PHE A 32 26.33 -6.64 -17.66
C PHE A 32 25.63 -6.62 -16.29
N TRP A 33 26.23 -5.95 -15.29
CA TRP A 33 25.66 -5.87 -13.96
C TRP A 33 24.36 -5.07 -13.90
N GLU A 34 24.28 -3.95 -14.60
CA GLU A 34 23.05 -3.17 -14.71
C GLU A 34 21.89 -4.02 -15.25
N HIS A 35 22.13 -4.74 -16.35
CA HIS A 35 21.13 -5.64 -16.94
C HIS A 35 20.73 -6.77 -15.99
N LYS A 36 21.69 -7.41 -15.32
CA LYS A 36 21.41 -8.51 -14.38
C LYS A 36 20.65 -8.04 -13.14
N LEU A 37 20.96 -6.86 -12.62
CA LEU A 37 20.23 -6.26 -11.51
C LEU A 37 18.79 -5.90 -11.91
N GLU A 38 18.58 -5.38 -13.12
CA GLU A 38 17.23 -5.16 -13.65
C GLU A 38 16.43 -6.46 -13.76
N GLN A 39 17.05 -7.55 -14.25
CA GLN A 39 16.43 -8.88 -14.31
C GLN A 39 16.02 -9.36 -12.91
N VAL A 40 16.91 -9.26 -11.91
CA VAL A 40 16.61 -9.66 -10.53
C VAL A 40 15.50 -8.81 -9.94
N ILE A 41 15.53 -7.49 -10.11
CA ILE A 41 14.45 -6.60 -9.63
C ILE A 41 13.12 -6.96 -10.29
N GLY A 42 13.12 -7.24 -11.59
CA GLY A 42 11.96 -7.70 -12.34
C GLY A 42 11.38 -9.00 -11.76
N ALA A 43 12.23 -10.02 -11.60
CA ALA A 43 11.87 -11.32 -11.03
C ALA A 43 11.33 -11.19 -9.60
N ILE A 44 11.98 -10.38 -8.75
CA ILE A 44 11.53 -10.09 -7.39
C ILE A 44 10.13 -9.48 -7.39
N ARG A 45 9.90 -8.46 -8.22
CA ARG A 45 8.59 -7.78 -8.31
C ARG A 45 7.48 -8.74 -8.72
N VAL A 46 7.73 -9.58 -9.73
CA VAL A 46 6.78 -10.60 -10.19
C VAL A 46 6.52 -11.63 -9.09
N GLY A 47 7.55 -12.25 -8.52
CA GLY A 47 7.34 -13.31 -7.52
C GLY A 47 6.80 -12.81 -6.18
N ILE A 48 7.06 -11.57 -5.77
CA ILE A 48 6.38 -10.96 -4.61
C ILE A 48 4.88 -10.87 -4.90
N ARG A 49 4.50 -10.40 -6.11
CA ARG A 49 3.10 -10.29 -6.51
C ARG A 49 2.43 -11.65 -6.54
N GLU A 50 3.04 -12.65 -7.16
CA GLU A 50 2.49 -14.02 -7.25
C GLU A 50 2.31 -14.65 -5.87
N ARG A 51 3.32 -14.57 -4.99
CA ARG A 51 3.21 -15.09 -3.62
C ARG A 51 2.14 -14.35 -2.81
N ALA A 52 2.01 -13.04 -2.99
CA ALA A 52 0.95 -12.28 -2.34
C ALA A 52 -0.44 -12.72 -2.84
N LEU A 53 -0.59 -12.94 -4.15
CA LEU A 53 -1.82 -13.45 -4.74
C LEU A 53 -2.15 -14.86 -4.25
N GLU A 54 -1.20 -15.78 -4.25
CA GLU A 54 -1.38 -17.16 -3.77
C GLU A 54 -1.78 -17.20 -2.29
N ARG A 55 -1.12 -16.39 -1.45
CA ARG A 55 -1.49 -16.25 -0.04
C ARG A 55 -2.90 -15.68 0.13
N ALA A 56 -3.26 -14.69 -0.68
CA ALA A 56 -4.60 -14.11 -0.64
C ALA A 56 -5.66 -15.11 -1.11
N THR A 57 -5.43 -15.86 -2.19
CA THR A 57 -6.42 -16.84 -2.70
C THR A 57 -6.57 -18.06 -1.79
N ARG A 58 -5.53 -18.43 -1.03
CA ARG A 58 -5.61 -19.47 0.00
C ARG A 58 -6.12 -18.97 1.34
N SER A 59 -6.23 -17.66 1.53
CA SER A 59 -6.70 -17.09 2.79
C SER A 59 -8.22 -17.23 2.88
N ASN A 60 -8.68 -18.00 3.87
CA ASN A 60 -10.10 -18.08 4.22
C ASN A 60 -10.69 -16.68 4.43
N PHE A 61 -9.94 -15.75 5.00
CA PHE A 61 -10.38 -14.36 5.17
C PHE A 61 -10.70 -13.70 3.82
N CYS A 62 -9.78 -13.73 2.85
CA CYS A 62 -10.01 -13.11 1.54
C CYS A 62 -11.14 -13.78 0.75
N ASN A 63 -11.31 -15.09 0.87
CA ASN A 63 -12.38 -15.82 0.18
C ASN A 63 -13.75 -15.51 0.78
N HIS A 64 -13.90 -15.51 2.11
CA HIS A 64 -15.16 -15.11 2.77
C HIS A 64 -15.55 -13.67 2.43
N TYR A 65 -14.59 -12.73 2.40
CA TYR A 65 -14.91 -11.36 2.01
C TYR A 65 -15.28 -11.24 0.53
N ARG A 66 -14.67 -12.03 -0.37
CA ARG A 66 -15.01 -12.03 -1.79
C ARG A 66 -16.47 -12.46 -2.03
N GLU A 67 -16.99 -13.38 -1.22
CA GLU A 67 -18.39 -13.79 -1.27
C GLU A 67 -19.34 -12.70 -0.73
N LEU A 68 -18.90 -11.94 0.27
CA LEU A 68 -19.68 -10.86 0.86
C LEU A 68 -19.64 -9.54 0.07
N MET A 69 -18.59 -9.34 -0.74
CA MET A 69 -18.24 -8.05 -1.33
C MET A 69 -17.36 -8.21 -2.58
N GLY A 70 -17.57 -7.37 -3.59
CA GLY A 70 -16.70 -7.33 -4.77
C GLY A 70 -15.24 -7.00 -4.42
N LEU A 71 -14.28 -7.66 -5.07
CA LEU A 71 -12.84 -7.48 -4.80
C LEU A 71 -12.37 -6.02 -4.83
N ASN A 72 -12.98 -5.20 -5.67
CA ASN A 72 -12.67 -3.77 -5.77
C ASN A 72 -13.05 -3.00 -4.50
N ASP A 73 -14.16 -3.34 -3.85
CA ASP A 73 -14.60 -2.69 -2.62
C ASP A 73 -13.73 -3.14 -1.43
N ILE A 74 -13.39 -4.44 -1.39
CA ILE A 74 -12.47 -5.01 -0.39
C ILE A 74 -11.14 -4.26 -0.43
N ARG A 75 -10.60 -4.00 -1.62
CA ARG A 75 -9.37 -3.23 -1.79
C ARG A 75 -9.45 -1.85 -1.13
N TRP A 76 -10.58 -1.16 -1.25
CA TRP A 76 -10.79 0.14 -0.61
C TRP A 76 -10.86 0.00 0.91
N ILE A 77 -11.58 -0.99 1.42
CA ILE A 77 -11.64 -1.26 2.87
C ILE A 77 -10.25 -1.52 3.47
N PHE A 78 -9.44 -2.33 2.80
CA PHE A 78 -8.04 -2.53 3.24
C PHE A 78 -7.23 -1.24 3.16
N LYS A 79 -7.38 -0.44 2.11
CA LYS A 79 -6.68 0.84 2.01
C LYS A 79 -6.99 1.76 3.19
N ILE A 80 -8.27 1.83 3.55
CA ILE A 80 -8.78 2.62 4.66
C ILE A 80 -8.27 2.06 5.99
N ARG A 81 -8.49 0.78 6.28
CA ARG A 81 -8.08 0.16 7.55
C ARG A 81 -6.57 0.17 7.79
N CYS A 82 -5.77 0.08 6.74
CA CYS A 82 -4.32 0.01 6.83
C CYS A 82 -3.62 1.37 6.70
N GLY A 83 -4.33 2.49 6.55
CA GLY A 83 -3.66 3.78 6.41
C GLY A 83 -2.93 3.98 5.09
N VAL A 84 -3.28 3.22 4.05
CA VAL A 84 -2.56 3.24 2.75
C VAL A 84 -3.33 3.97 1.64
N LEU A 85 -4.29 4.82 2.03
CA LEU A 85 -4.81 5.84 1.14
C LEU A 85 -3.72 6.83 0.77
N TYR A 86 -3.84 7.45 -0.40
CA TYR A 86 -2.85 8.39 -0.91
C TYR A 86 -3.02 9.78 -0.25
N LEU A 87 -3.03 9.84 1.08
CA LEU A 87 -3.16 11.07 1.86
C LEU A 87 -1.79 11.72 2.14
N ASN A 88 -1.79 12.93 2.70
CA ASN A 88 -0.54 13.62 2.97
C ASN A 88 0.26 13.08 4.16
N ASP A 89 -0.40 12.53 5.18
CA ASP A 89 0.29 11.91 6.32
C ASP A 89 0.94 10.57 5.92
N ARG A 90 2.25 10.59 5.67
CA ARG A 90 3.04 9.40 5.34
C ARG A 90 4.41 9.40 6.00
N PRO A 91 4.95 8.20 6.28
CA PRO A 91 6.34 8.07 6.74
C PRO A 91 7.33 8.75 5.79
N GLY A 92 8.29 9.48 6.35
CA GLY A 92 9.36 10.16 5.60
C GLY A 92 8.96 11.49 4.95
N ARG A 93 7.71 11.93 5.07
CA ARG A 93 7.30 13.27 4.62
C ARG A 93 7.60 14.32 5.70
N ALA A 94 8.03 15.51 5.28
CA ALA A 94 8.20 16.66 6.18
C ALA A 94 6.84 17.10 6.77
N ASP A 95 6.84 17.61 8.00
CA ASP A 95 5.60 17.88 8.75
C ASP A 95 4.71 18.96 8.12
N ASP A 96 5.31 19.96 7.46
CA ASP A 96 4.59 20.96 6.68
C ASP A 96 3.81 20.32 5.51
N ARG A 97 4.39 19.29 4.88
CA ARG A 97 3.82 18.56 3.76
C ARG A 97 2.83 17.46 4.17
N LYS A 98 2.67 17.19 5.47
CA LYS A 98 1.65 16.26 5.99
C LYS A 98 0.29 16.93 6.16
N LYS A 99 0.24 18.27 6.11
CA LYS A 99 -1.00 19.03 6.29
C LYS A 99 -1.97 18.80 5.14
N CYS A 100 -3.26 18.92 5.42
CA CYS A 100 -4.29 18.88 4.38
C CYS A 100 -4.10 20.03 3.40
N ALA A 101 -4.05 19.69 2.12
CA ALA A 101 -3.90 20.67 1.04
C ALA A 101 -5.24 21.28 0.62
N LEU A 102 -6.36 20.67 1.03
CA LEU A 102 -7.70 21.10 0.64
C LEU A 102 -8.22 22.21 1.55
N CYS A 103 -7.98 22.09 2.86
CA CYS A 103 -8.54 23.01 3.85
C CYS A 103 -7.48 23.94 4.46
N ASN A 104 -7.95 25.06 5.03
CA ASN A 104 -7.08 26.05 5.69
C ASN A 104 -6.88 25.80 7.19
N GLU A 105 -7.32 24.65 7.72
CA GLU A 105 -7.22 24.33 9.16
C GLU A 105 -5.81 23.95 9.59
N LYS A 106 -4.88 23.71 8.64
CA LYS A 106 -3.48 23.29 8.89
C LYS A 106 -3.34 21.98 9.66
N GLU A 107 -4.41 21.19 9.74
CA GLU A 107 -4.46 19.85 10.31
C GLU A 107 -3.68 18.84 9.47
N VAL A 108 -3.19 17.78 10.10
CA VAL A 108 -2.57 16.64 9.42
C VAL A 108 -3.63 15.90 8.60
N GLU A 109 -3.33 15.59 7.34
CA GLU A 109 -4.23 14.84 6.47
C GLU A 109 -4.06 13.33 6.69
N ASP A 110 -4.53 12.88 7.84
CA ASP A 110 -4.72 11.46 8.13
C ASP A 110 -6.14 11.01 7.72
N ILE A 111 -6.46 9.73 7.96
CA ILE A 111 -7.77 9.18 7.65
C ILE A 111 -8.89 9.87 8.44
N LEU A 112 -8.64 10.25 9.69
CA LEU A 112 -9.63 10.88 10.55
C LEU A 112 -9.96 12.30 10.05
N HIS A 113 -8.94 13.05 9.65
CA HIS A 113 -9.13 14.34 9.03
C HIS A 113 -9.85 14.19 7.69
N PHE A 114 -9.36 13.33 6.79
CA PHE A 114 -9.95 13.09 5.47
C PHE A 114 -11.43 12.69 5.59
N MET A 115 -11.73 11.58 6.29
CA MET A 115 -13.08 11.01 6.33
C MET A 115 -14.01 11.61 7.36
N GLY A 116 -13.47 12.26 8.40
CA GLY A 116 -14.26 12.69 9.55
C GLY A 116 -14.33 14.19 9.77
N ARG A 117 -13.31 14.97 9.40
CA ARG A 117 -13.20 16.36 9.91
C ARG A 117 -13.00 17.43 8.87
N CYS A 118 -12.39 17.13 7.72
CA CYS A 118 -12.01 18.11 6.69
C CYS A 118 -13.26 18.90 6.24
N PRO A 119 -13.31 20.23 6.42
CA PRO A 119 -14.52 21.02 6.16
C PRO A 119 -14.91 21.01 4.68
N ILE A 120 -13.92 20.96 3.78
CA ILE A 120 -14.13 20.92 2.33
C ILE A 120 -14.87 19.66 1.90
N LEU A 121 -14.65 18.53 2.59
CA LEU A 121 -15.24 17.24 2.24
C LEU A 121 -16.58 16.97 2.96
N ARG A 122 -17.24 18.01 3.49
CA ARG A 122 -18.49 17.89 4.24
C ARG A 122 -19.62 17.28 3.40
N GLU A 123 -19.74 17.66 2.14
CA GLU A 123 -20.80 17.18 1.25
C GLU A 123 -20.73 15.67 1.03
N TYR A 124 -19.52 15.12 0.87
CA TYR A 124 -19.29 13.69 0.75
C TYR A 124 -19.67 12.95 2.04
N ARG A 125 -19.38 13.53 3.21
CA ARG A 125 -19.78 12.93 4.50
C ARG A 125 -21.30 12.96 4.67
N MET A 126 -21.95 14.05 4.26
CA MET A 126 -23.42 14.13 4.27
C MET A 126 -24.06 13.13 3.31
N LYS A 127 -23.43 12.87 2.15
CA LYS A 127 -23.89 11.88 1.17
C LYS A 127 -23.80 10.46 1.71
N TRP A 128 -22.65 10.07 2.24
CA TRP A 128 -22.35 8.67 2.58
C TRP A 128 -22.58 8.32 4.06
N PHE A 129 -22.25 9.22 4.98
CA PHE A 129 -22.36 8.98 6.43
C PHE A 129 -23.55 9.66 7.08
N ARG A 130 -24.28 10.51 6.34
CA ARG A 130 -25.40 11.33 6.84
C ARG A 130 -25.02 12.23 8.03
N LYS A 131 -23.73 12.54 8.16
CA LYS A 131 -23.17 13.38 9.23
C LYS A 131 -22.21 14.42 8.65
N ASN A 132 -22.15 15.57 9.30
CA ASN A 132 -21.26 16.67 8.88
C ASN A 132 -19.81 16.48 9.37
N ARG A 133 -19.63 15.75 10.47
CA ARG A 133 -18.36 15.33 11.06
C ARG A 133 -18.50 13.92 11.62
N LEU A 134 -17.39 13.21 11.67
CA LEU A 134 -17.24 11.97 12.42
C LEU A 134 -16.10 12.14 13.41
N ASP A 135 -16.32 11.67 14.63
CA ASP A 135 -15.23 11.46 15.58
C ASP A 135 -14.47 10.16 15.29
N LYS A 136 -13.49 9.86 16.15
CA LYS A 136 -12.61 8.72 15.96
C LYS A 136 -13.36 7.41 16.19
N GLU A 137 -14.17 7.35 17.23
CA GLU A 137 -14.93 6.20 17.65
C GLU A 137 -15.96 5.82 16.58
N GLU A 138 -16.72 6.79 16.07
CA GLU A 138 -17.68 6.62 14.98
C GLU A 138 -16.99 6.08 13.71
N LEU A 139 -15.84 6.64 13.35
CA LEU A 139 -15.08 6.18 12.18
C LEU A 139 -14.55 4.75 12.37
N LEU A 140 -14.10 4.40 13.57
CA LEU A 140 -13.68 3.04 13.91
C LEU A 140 -14.85 2.04 13.85
N GLU A 141 -16.04 2.43 14.29
CA GLU A 141 -17.24 1.60 14.18
C GLU A 141 -17.60 1.31 12.72
N LEU A 142 -17.58 2.34 11.86
CA LEU A 142 -17.76 2.17 10.41
C LEU A 142 -16.73 1.19 9.85
N MET A 143 -15.46 1.35 10.25
CA MET A 143 -14.38 0.47 9.81
C MET A 143 -14.57 -0.97 10.29
N ARG A 144 -15.17 -1.23 11.44
CA ARG A 144 -15.31 -2.60 12.02
C ARG A 144 -16.24 -3.51 11.22
N GLY A 145 -17.22 -2.99 10.49
CA GLY A 145 -18.06 -3.84 9.62
C GLY A 145 -19.40 -3.25 9.21
N LEU A 146 -19.95 -2.30 9.97
CA LEU A 146 -21.33 -1.83 9.75
C LEU A 146 -21.45 -0.76 8.66
N GLY A 147 -20.35 -0.13 8.26
CA GLY A 147 -20.36 1.04 7.35
C GLY A 147 -19.49 0.89 6.11
N TRP A 148 -19.20 -0.34 5.68
CA TRP A 148 -18.22 -0.56 4.61
C TRP A 148 -18.63 0.00 3.26
N ARG A 149 -19.91 -0.13 2.90
CA ARG A 149 -20.42 0.42 1.64
C ARG A 149 -20.26 1.94 1.63
N GLU A 150 -20.57 2.57 2.76
CA GLU A 150 -20.48 4.02 2.96
C GLU A 150 -19.01 4.48 2.93
N LEU A 151 -18.10 3.74 3.57
CA LEU A 151 -16.66 4.01 3.53
C LEU A 151 -16.09 3.92 2.11
N VAL A 152 -16.46 2.88 1.36
CA VAL A 152 -16.01 2.69 -0.03
C VAL A 152 -16.60 3.77 -0.93
N GLY A 153 -17.88 4.10 -0.77
CA GLY A 153 -18.53 5.17 -1.52
C GLY A 153 -17.88 6.53 -1.28
N TYR A 154 -17.61 6.87 -0.02
CA TYR A 154 -16.92 8.10 0.34
C TYR A 154 -15.54 8.17 -0.31
N ALA A 155 -14.71 7.13 -0.16
CA ALA A 155 -13.34 7.12 -0.66
C ALA A 155 -13.22 7.12 -2.20
N ARG A 156 -14.32 6.86 -2.92
CA ARG A 156 -14.37 6.93 -4.38
C ARG A 156 -14.80 8.29 -4.90
N ASP A 157 -15.68 8.96 -4.16
CA ASP A 157 -16.27 10.22 -4.59
C ASP A 157 -15.44 11.44 -4.16
N ALA A 158 -14.83 11.38 -2.97
CA ALA A 158 -14.02 12.45 -2.37
C ALA A 158 -12.59 12.45 -2.91
#